data_AF-A0A7J0BK40-F1
#
_entry.id   AF-A0A7J0BK40-F1
#
_cell.length_a   1.000
_cell.length_b   1.000
_cell.length_c   1.000
_cell.angle_alpha   90.00
_cell.angle_beta   90.00
_cell.angle_gamma   90.00
#
_symmetry.space_group_name_H-M   'P 1'
#
loop_
_entity.id
_entity.type
_entity.pdbx_description
1 polymer ?
#
loop_
_entity_poly.entity_id
_entity_poly.type
_entity_poly.pdbx_seq_one_letter_code
_entity_poly.pdbx_strand_id
1 'polypeptide(L)'
;MLQIIIRTVTMLVCLLLPMAASAGMFDFMKEEKKVVVVPAVTLPSAAFKMGAMLDAQLVERLNLLEGPAKGYTLIVTTPVDLNNLELSSPLARQMGEELALWFVQSGYKVQEIRKGRTVLFEPQEGELLLTRRQTLLGNENVRSSIIMVTTYTQSRKSIRFNTRLLHAGSNEVLAMSSQTIPLNSEMRTLAASSSGKSGVPVTGIMPSVGTRLP
;
A
#
# COMPACT_ATOMS: atom_id res chain seq x y z
N MET A 1 -75.08 14.33 26.01
CA MET A 1 -75.10 13.12 26.86
C MET A 1 -74.82 11.81 26.11
N LEU A 2 -75.28 11.63 24.86
CA LEU A 2 -75.09 10.38 24.10
C LEU A 2 -73.61 10.01 23.80
N GLN A 3 -72.73 11.00 23.58
CA GLN A 3 -71.31 10.75 23.29
C GLN A 3 -70.47 10.29 24.50
N ILE A 4 -70.93 10.57 25.73
CA ILE A 4 -70.22 10.15 26.95
C ILE A 4 -70.46 8.67 27.22
N ILE A 5 -71.68 8.19 26.96
CA ILE A 5 -72.07 6.78 27.12
C ILE A 5 -71.35 5.89 26.09
N ILE A 6 -71.20 6.36 24.85
CA ILE A 6 -70.47 5.61 23.82
C ILE A 6 -69.01 5.42 24.23
N ARG A 7 -68.33 6.49 24.70
CA ARG A 7 -66.93 6.41 25.12
C ARG A 7 -66.69 5.51 26.35
N THR A 8 -67.61 5.50 27.32
CA THR A 8 -67.48 4.61 28.48
C THR A 8 -67.77 3.15 28.14
N VAL A 9 -68.71 2.87 27.23
CA VAL A 9 -68.96 1.50 26.74
C VAL A 9 -67.78 0.98 25.92
N THR A 10 -67.15 1.79 25.06
CA THR A 10 -65.96 1.35 24.30
C THR A 10 -64.77 1.06 25.23
N MET A 11 -64.55 1.86 26.27
CA MET A 11 -63.48 1.63 27.26
C MET A 11 -63.74 0.40 28.14
N LEU A 12 -64.99 0.11 28.48
CA LEU A 12 -65.35 -1.07 29.28
C LEU A 12 -65.24 -2.38 28.48
N VAL A 13 -65.50 -2.35 27.17
CA VAL A 13 -65.38 -3.52 26.28
C VAL A 13 -63.92 -3.91 26.03
N CYS A 14 -62.98 -2.96 26.05
CA CYS A 14 -61.55 -3.25 25.90
C CYS A 14 -60.88 -3.82 27.17
N LEU A 15 -61.54 -3.75 28.34
CA LEU A 15 -60.96 -4.19 29.61
C LEU A 15 -61.30 -5.65 29.98
N LEU A 16 -62.12 -6.34 29.17
CA LEU A 16 -62.65 -7.69 29.46
C LEU A 16 -62.18 -8.78 28.48
N LEU A 17 -61.06 -8.57 27.78
CA LEU A 17 -60.40 -9.63 27.00
C LEU A 17 -59.20 -10.18 27.77
N PRO A 18 -59.33 -11.33 28.46
CA PRO A 18 -58.20 -11.96 29.13
C PRO A 18 -57.36 -12.77 28.15
N MET A 19 -56.08 -12.89 28.52
CA MET A 19 -55.06 -13.82 28.05
C MET A 19 -55.60 -15.18 27.58
N ALA A 20 -55.11 -15.66 26.42
CA ALA A 20 -54.46 -16.97 26.31
C ALA A 20 -53.94 -17.23 24.88
N ALA A 21 -52.62 -17.44 24.80
CA ALA A 21 -51.93 -18.46 24.01
C ALA A 21 -52.34 -18.72 22.54
N SER A 22 -51.43 -18.42 21.62
CA SER A 22 -51.09 -19.38 20.55
C SER A 22 -49.65 -19.20 20.09
N ALA A 23 -48.95 -20.33 20.10
CA ALA A 23 -47.60 -20.60 19.64
C ALA A 23 -47.12 -19.76 18.45
N GLY A 24 -46.20 -18.84 18.74
CA GLY A 24 -45.26 -18.29 17.77
C GLY A 24 -43.86 -18.62 18.27
N MET A 25 -43.24 -19.58 17.60
CA MET A 25 -41.84 -19.99 17.74
C MET A 25 -40.92 -18.81 18.05
N PHE A 26 -40.02 -18.98 19.02
CA PHE A 26 -38.83 -18.15 19.19
C PHE A 26 -38.06 -18.11 17.85
N ASP A 27 -38.36 -17.15 16.99
CA ASP A 27 -37.48 -16.79 15.88
C ASP A 27 -36.38 -15.93 16.48
N PHE A 28 -35.41 -16.65 17.02
CA PHE A 28 -34.11 -16.13 17.43
C PHE A 28 -33.65 -15.17 16.36
N MET A 29 -33.63 -13.89 16.71
CA MET A 29 -33.05 -12.78 15.95
C MET A 29 -31.82 -13.29 15.21
N LYS A 30 -32.01 -13.65 13.93
CA LYS A 30 -30.93 -13.97 13.02
C LYS A 30 -30.29 -12.64 12.71
N GLU A 31 -29.37 -12.26 13.58
CA GLU A 31 -28.40 -11.22 13.32
C GLU A 31 -27.68 -11.65 12.04
N GLU A 32 -28.15 -11.14 10.90
CA GLU A 32 -27.41 -11.21 9.67
C GLU A 32 -26.09 -10.53 9.97
N LYS A 33 -25.08 -11.36 10.22
CA LYS A 33 -23.69 -10.96 10.28
C LYS A 33 -23.38 -10.41 8.90
N LYS A 34 -23.67 -9.13 8.70
CA LYS A 34 -23.21 -8.35 7.56
C LYS A 34 -21.71 -8.42 7.69
N VAL A 35 -21.11 -9.37 6.96
CA VAL A 35 -19.68 -9.48 6.84
C VAL A 35 -19.27 -8.14 6.29
N VAL A 36 -18.77 -7.28 7.17
CA VAL A 36 -18.08 -6.07 6.78
C VAL A 36 -16.89 -6.61 6.02
N VAL A 37 -17.04 -6.67 4.69
CA VAL A 37 -15.94 -6.91 3.78
C VAL A 37 -15.06 -5.69 3.98
N VAL A 38 -14.14 -5.77 4.95
CA VAL A 38 -13.04 -4.84 5.07
C VAL A 38 -12.42 -4.85 3.69
N PRO A 39 -12.44 -3.73 2.93
CA PRO A 39 -11.97 -3.74 1.56
C PRO A 39 -10.55 -4.31 1.59
N ALA A 40 -10.35 -5.44 0.91
CA ALA A 40 -9.07 -6.11 0.91
C ALA A 40 -8.04 -5.09 0.41
N VAL A 41 -7.04 -4.78 1.24
CA VAL A 41 -5.98 -3.84 0.86
C VAL A 41 -5.32 -4.36 -0.40
N THR A 42 -5.54 -3.68 -1.52
CA THR A 42 -4.91 -4.01 -2.80
C THR A 42 -3.58 -3.30 -2.93
N LEU A 43 -2.71 -3.81 -3.80
CA LEU A 43 -1.39 -3.21 -4.03
C LEU A 43 -1.46 -1.74 -4.51
N PRO A 44 -2.31 -1.38 -5.50
CA PRO A 44 -2.47 0.03 -5.89
C PRO A 44 -3.02 0.90 -4.76
N SER A 45 -4.00 0.41 -3.99
CA SER A 45 -4.56 1.17 -2.86
C SER A 45 -3.54 1.39 -1.73
N ALA A 46 -2.65 0.43 -1.51
CA ALA A 46 -1.56 0.54 -0.56
C ALA A 46 -0.52 1.55 -1.04
N ALA A 47 -0.11 1.48 -2.31
CA ALA A 47 0.82 2.43 -2.91
C ALA A 47 0.28 3.87 -2.86
N PHE A 48 -1.00 4.07 -3.20
CA PHE A 48 -1.65 5.37 -3.11
C PHE A 48 -1.60 5.95 -1.68
N LYS A 49 -1.97 5.14 -0.68
CA LYS A 49 -1.89 5.55 0.73
C LYS A 49 -0.45 5.85 1.17
N MET A 50 0.50 5.03 0.73
CA MET A 50 1.92 5.25 1.03
C MET A 50 2.40 6.57 0.43
N GLY A 51 2.17 6.79 -0.86
CA GLY A 51 2.55 8.02 -1.56
C GLY A 51 2.00 9.26 -0.87
N ALA A 52 0.69 9.27 -0.58
CA ALA A 52 0.04 10.39 0.11
C ALA A 52 0.63 10.66 1.52
N MET A 53 0.91 9.61 2.30
CA MET A 53 1.54 9.77 3.62
C MET A 53 2.98 10.27 3.54
N LEU A 54 3.73 9.83 2.53
CA LEU A 54 5.11 10.27 2.32
C LEU A 54 5.17 11.73 1.90
N ASP A 55 4.29 12.14 0.97
CA ASP A 55 4.18 13.51 0.49
C ASP A 55 3.78 14.48 1.61
N ALA A 56 2.78 14.13 2.41
CA ALA A 56 2.35 14.97 3.55
C ALA A 56 3.49 15.25 4.53
N GLN A 57 4.25 14.21 4.91
CA GLN A 57 5.43 14.37 5.77
C GLN A 57 6.54 15.19 5.09
N LEU A 58 6.74 14.98 3.79
CA LEU A 58 7.79 15.67 3.05
C LEU A 58 7.50 17.18 2.94
N VAL A 59 6.25 17.55 2.65
CA VAL A 59 5.78 18.95 2.60
C VAL A 59 6.01 19.63 3.94
N GLU A 60 5.64 18.96 5.04
CA GLU A 60 5.86 19.46 6.41
C GLU A 60 7.36 19.63 6.70
N ARG A 61 8.17 18.59 6.48
CA ARG A 61 9.61 18.62 6.79
C ARG A 61 10.40 19.63 5.97
N LEU A 62 10.00 19.87 4.73
CA LEU A 62 10.66 20.84 3.84
C LEU A 62 10.05 22.24 3.94
N ASN A 63 9.07 22.46 4.83
CA ASN A 63 8.34 23.73 4.98
C ASN A 63 7.81 24.26 3.64
N LEU A 64 7.25 23.38 2.82
CA LEU A 64 6.69 23.75 1.52
C LEU A 64 5.29 24.34 1.72
N LEU A 65 5.01 25.44 1.02
CA LEU A 65 3.71 26.11 1.10
C LEU A 65 2.57 25.24 0.54
N GLU A 66 2.84 24.52 -0.55
CA GLU A 66 1.95 23.53 -1.18
C GLU A 66 2.79 22.43 -1.86
N GLY A 67 2.24 21.20 -1.94
CA GLY A 67 2.81 20.13 -2.76
C GLY A 67 2.45 20.28 -4.26
N PRO A 68 3.13 19.60 -5.20
CA PRO A 68 4.36 18.82 -5.03
C PRO A 68 5.59 19.70 -4.77
N ALA A 69 6.66 19.08 -4.30
CA ALA A 69 7.97 19.70 -4.10
C ALA A 69 8.62 20.12 -5.43
N LYS A 70 8.10 21.19 -6.04
CA LYS A 70 8.61 21.77 -7.30
C LYS A 70 10.08 22.12 -7.13
N GLY A 71 10.94 21.51 -7.96
CA GLY A 71 12.39 21.66 -7.88
C GLY A 71 13.12 20.47 -7.27
N TYR A 72 12.42 19.58 -6.56
CA TYR A 72 13.02 18.35 -6.05
C TYR A 72 12.95 17.22 -7.07
N THR A 73 14.05 16.48 -7.17
CA THR A 73 14.14 15.27 -7.99
C THR A 73 14.00 14.05 -7.08
N LEU A 74 13.01 13.21 -7.36
CA LEU A 74 12.79 11.96 -6.65
C LEU A 74 13.46 10.81 -7.40
N ILE A 75 14.51 10.25 -6.81
CA ILE A 75 15.20 9.08 -7.31
C ILE A 75 14.51 7.84 -6.76
N VAL A 76 13.88 7.07 -7.63
CA VAL A 76 13.18 5.84 -7.26
C VAL A 76 14.11 4.64 -7.43
N THR A 77 14.25 3.87 -6.36
CA THR A 77 15.05 2.64 -6.33
C THR A 77 14.15 1.41 -6.40
N THR A 78 14.69 0.29 -6.88
CA THR A 78 13.93 -0.96 -6.92
C THR A 78 13.70 -1.47 -5.50
N PRO A 79 12.46 -1.80 -5.08
CA PRO A 79 12.20 -2.32 -3.74
C PRO A 79 12.85 -3.70 -3.50
N VAL A 80 13.43 -3.93 -2.32
CA VAL A 80 14.24 -5.13 -2.00
C VAL A 80 13.80 -5.86 -0.73
N ASP A 81 14.17 -7.13 -0.58
CA ASP A 81 13.89 -7.92 0.64
C ASP A 81 14.71 -7.37 1.81
N LEU A 82 14.05 -7.09 2.95
CA LEU A 82 14.74 -6.59 4.14
C LEU A 82 15.83 -7.54 4.66
N ASN A 83 15.67 -8.85 4.45
CA ASN A 83 16.65 -9.85 4.89
C ASN A 83 17.77 -10.08 3.86
N ASN A 84 17.58 -9.63 2.62
CA ASN A 84 18.59 -9.73 1.56
C ASN A 84 18.38 -8.61 0.53
N LEU A 85 19.19 -7.56 0.69
CA LEU A 85 19.04 -6.32 -0.07
C LEU A 85 19.44 -6.46 -1.55
N GLU A 86 20.01 -7.60 -1.97
CA GLU A 86 20.24 -7.94 -3.38
C GLU A 86 19.01 -8.52 -4.07
N LEU A 87 18.01 -8.98 -3.29
CA LEU A 87 16.85 -9.68 -3.81
C LEU A 87 15.65 -8.74 -3.94
N SER A 88 15.00 -8.80 -5.09
CA SER A 88 13.73 -8.13 -5.36
C SER A 88 12.78 -9.09 -6.05
N SER A 89 11.48 -9.02 -5.75
CA SER A 89 10.44 -9.85 -6.38
C SER A 89 9.64 -9.07 -7.43
N PRO A 90 9.01 -9.74 -8.41
CA PRO A 90 8.05 -9.09 -9.30
C PRO A 90 6.97 -8.28 -8.57
N LEU A 91 6.44 -8.80 -7.45
CA LEU A 91 5.48 -8.05 -6.63
C LEU A 91 6.09 -6.76 -6.05
N ALA A 92 7.34 -6.83 -5.59
CA ALA A 92 8.05 -5.68 -5.04
C ALA A 92 8.36 -4.64 -6.12
N ARG A 93 8.76 -5.08 -7.32
CA ARG A 93 8.91 -4.20 -8.49
C ARG A 93 7.59 -3.50 -8.82
N GLN A 94 6.48 -4.23 -8.82
CA GLN A 94 5.16 -3.66 -9.08
C GLN A 94 4.78 -2.59 -8.05
N MET A 95 5.09 -2.80 -6.76
CA MET A 95 4.94 -1.76 -5.73
C MET A 95 5.79 -0.52 -6.03
N GLY A 96 7.02 -0.70 -6.49
CA GLY A 96 7.90 0.40 -6.90
C GLY A 96 7.31 1.22 -8.06
N GLU A 97 6.74 0.55 -9.06
CA GLU A 97 6.07 1.19 -10.21
C GLU A 97 4.83 1.97 -9.77
N GLU A 98 3.99 1.42 -8.87
CA GLU A 98 2.80 2.11 -8.37
C GLU A 98 3.16 3.35 -7.52
N LEU A 99 4.23 3.27 -6.73
CA LEU A 99 4.75 4.43 -6.00
C LEU A 99 5.30 5.48 -6.96
N ALA A 100 6.10 5.08 -7.95
CA ALA A 100 6.62 5.99 -8.97
C ALA A 100 5.49 6.68 -9.74
N LEU A 101 4.46 5.91 -10.14
CA LEU A 101 3.26 6.42 -10.78
C LEU A 101 2.58 7.49 -9.92
N TRP A 102 2.39 7.22 -8.63
CA TRP A 102 1.80 8.18 -7.70
C TRP A 102 2.61 9.48 -7.64
N PHE A 103 3.93 9.41 -7.47
CA PHE A 103 4.77 10.61 -7.39
C PHE A 103 4.83 11.39 -8.71
N VAL A 104 4.84 10.72 -9.86
CA VAL A 104 4.73 11.38 -11.17
C VAL A 104 3.39 12.11 -11.29
N GLN A 105 2.28 11.46 -10.93
CA GLN A 105 0.94 12.05 -10.97
C GLN A 105 0.81 13.24 -10.01
N SER A 106 1.46 13.17 -8.85
CA SER A 106 1.54 14.27 -7.89
C SER A 106 2.42 15.42 -8.38
N GLY A 107 3.23 15.24 -9.42
CA GLY A 107 4.01 16.30 -10.09
C GLY A 107 5.48 16.38 -9.70
N TYR A 108 6.05 15.30 -9.16
CA TYR A 108 7.49 15.18 -8.89
C TYR A 108 8.28 14.92 -10.17
N LYS A 109 9.53 15.40 -10.22
CA LYS A 109 10.52 14.96 -11.22
C LYS A 109 11.06 13.60 -10.81
N VAL A 110 10.49 12.52 -11.33
CA VAL A 110 10.91 11.15 -10.99
C VAL A 110 12.03 10.69 -11.91
N GLN A 111 13.11 10.16 -11.31
CA GLN A 111 14.18 9.46 -12.01
C GLN A 111 14.28 8.02 -11.49
N GLU A 112 14.08 7.06 -12.38
CA GLU A 112 14.27 5.66 -12.03
C GLU A 112 15.73 5.25 -12.23
N ILE A 113 16.32 4.63 -11.20
CA ILE A 113 17.62 3.96 -11.35
C ILE A 113 17.36 2.46 -11.48
N ARG A 114 17.21 2.01 -12.73
CA ARG A 114 17.14 0.59 -13.12
C ARG A 114 18.52 0.00 -13.40
N LYS A 115 19.55 0.39 -12.66
CA LYS A 115 20.86 -0.26 -12.79
C LYS A 115 20.80 -1.58 -12.04
N GLY A 116 20.65 -2.66 -12.81
CA GLY A 116 20.87 -4.02 -12.31
C GLY A 116 22.18 -4.05 -11.52
N ARG A 117 22.10 -4.55 -10.28
CA ARG A 117 23.03 -4.35 -9.17
C ARG A 117 22.74 -3.08 -8.38
N THR A 118 21.62 -3.18 -7.66
CA THR A 118 21.49 -2.84 -6.25
C THR A 118 21.97 -1.44 -5.87
N VAL A 119 21.01 -0.62 -5.46
CA VAL A 119 21.26 0.47 -4.51
C VAL A 119 21.65 -0.21 -3.20
N LEU A 120 22.93 -0.58 -3.12
CA LEU A 120 23.47 -1.40 -2.06
C LEU A 120 23.42 -0.58 -0.77
N PHE A 121 22.71 -1.03 0.26
CA PHE A 121 23.17 -0.70 1.61
C PHE A 121 24.48 -1.46 1.80
N GLU A 122 25.53 -0.81 2.31
CA GLU A 122 26.70 -1.52 2.79
C GLU A 122 26.30 -2.23 4.10
N PRO A 123 26.16 -3.57 4.13
CA PRO A 123 25.58 -4.26 5.29
C PRO A 123 26.41 -4.11 6.58
N GLN A 124 27.69 -3.76 6.44
CA GLN A 124 28.63 -3.62 7.56
C GLN A 124 28.52 -2.29 8.30
N GLU A 125 27.99 -1.24 7.65
CA GLU A 125 27.93 0.12 8.23
C GLU A 125 26.49 0.65 8.37
N GLY A 126 25.50 -0.01 7.77
CA GLY A 126 24.11 0.47 7.78
C GLY A 126 23.88 1.72 6.92
N GLU A 127 24.88 2.12 6.14
CA GLU A 127 24.86 3.26 5.23
C GLU A 127 24.49 2.86 3.80
N LEU A 128 23.89 3.79 3.05
CA LEU A 128 23.51 3.59 1.66
C LEU A 128 24.69 3.89 0.72
N LEU A 129 25.04 2.98 -0.19
CA LEU A 129 26.11 3.19 -1.18
C LEU A 129 25.80 4.30 -2.21
N LEU A 130 24.55 4.76 -2.31
CA LEU A 130 24.22 5.99 -3.04
C LEU A 130 24.88 7.23 -2.42
N THR A 131 25.05 7.27 -1.09
CA THR A 131 25.76 8.35 -0.39
C THR A 131 27.21 8.43 -0.86
N ARG A 132 27.87 7.27 -1.06
CA ARG A 132 29.27 7.20 -1.50
C ARG A 132 29.49 7.56 -2.97
N ARG A 133 28.43 7.50 -3.80
CA ARG A 133 28.45 7.82 -5.24
C ARG A 133 27.78 9.16 -5.59
N GLN A 134 27.58 10.05 -4.63
CA GLN A 134 27.17 11.45 -4.89
C GLN A 134 28.05 12.15 -5.96
N THR A 135 29.29 11.69 -6.18
CA THR A 135 30.20 12.16 -7.24
C THR A 135 29.89 11.64 -8.65
N LEU A 136 29.01 10.65 -8.82
CA LEU A 136 28.59 10.09 -10.13
C LEU A 136 27.21 10.55 -10.59
N LEU A 137 26.44 11.20 -9.71
CA LEU A 137 25.20 11.90 -10.08
C LEU A 137 25.60 13.35 -10.35
N GLY A 138 25.55 13.75 -11.63
CA GLY A 138 26.08 15.01 -12.14
C GLY A 138 25.85 16.21 -11.23
N ASN A 139 26.95 16.92 -10.96
CA ASN A 139 26.98 18.21 -10.28
C ASN A 139 25.99 19.17 -10.92
N GLU A 140 25.03 19.63 -10.10
CA GLU A 140 24.65 21.05 -9.93
C GLU A 140 23.45 21.23 -8.98
N ASN A 141 22.79 20.14 -8.52
CA ASN A 141 21.60 20.26 -7.66
C ASN A 141 21.44 19.22 -6.53
N VAL A 142 22.54 18.70 -5.98
CA VAL A 142 22.54 17.67 -4.90
C VAL A 142 21.66 18.06 -3.70
N ARG A 143 21.49 19.37 -3.42
CA ARG A 143 20.63 19.92 -2.35
C ARG A 143 19.12 19.70 -2.54
N SER A 144 18.68 19.26 -3.72
CA SER A 144 17.26 19.07 -4.09
C SER A 144 16.93 17.63 -4.50
N SER A 145 17.84 16.68 -4.25
CA SER A 145 17.63 15.27 -4.59
C SER A 145 17.13 14.48 -3.39
N ILE A 146 16.05 13.72 -3.61
CA ILE A 146 15.43 12.84 -2.61
C ILE A 146 15.51 11.42 -3.14
N ILE A 147 15.93 10.47 -2.31
CA ILE A 147 16.01 9.05 -2.68
C ILE A 147 14.86 8.32 -2.00
N MET A 148 14.05 7.61 -2.79
CA MET A 148 13.05 6.69 -2.29
C MET A 148 13.63 5.29 -2.17
N VAL A 149 13.69 4.78 -0.95
CA VAL A 149 14.15 3.44 -0.62
C VAL A 149 12.98 2.65 -0.07
N THR A 150 12.70 1.49 -0.67
CA THR A 150 11.64 0.60 -0.20
C THR A 150 12.20 -0.78 0.10
N THR A 151 11.87 -1.29 1.28
CA THR A 151 12.12 -2.69 1.65
C THR A 151 10.81 -3.42 1.85
N TYR A 152 10.84 -4.74 1.71
CA TYR A 152 9.69 -5.58 2.03
C TYR A 152 10.07 -6.74 2.95
N THR A 153 9.12 -7.16 3.78
CA THR A 153 9.18 -8.40 4.54
C THR A 153 7.99 -9.27 4.20
N GLN A 154 8.27 -10.52 3.82
CA GLN A 154 7.24 -11.49 3.49
C GLN A 154 6.96 -12.42 4.67
N SER A 155 5.69 -12.53 5.03
CA SER A 155 5.16 -13.54 5.95
C SER A 155 4.33 -14.57 5.19
N ARG A 156 3.85 -15.61 5.89
CA ARG A 156 2.99 -16.65 5.28
C ARG A 156 1.65 -16.11 4.75
N LYS A 157 1.13 -15.01 5.28
CA LYS A 157 -0.22 -14.50 4.92
C LYS A 157 -0.21 -13.09 4.36
N SER A 158 0.91 -12.39 4.44
CA SER A 158 1.00 -10.98 4.08
C SER A 158 2.42 -10.60 3.72
N ILE A 159 2.54 -9.48 3.02
CA ILE A 159 3.80 -8.80 2.76
C ILE A 159 3.68 -7.39 3.35
N ARG A 160 4.72 -6.92 4.03
CA ARG A 160 4.80 -5.56 4.54
C ARG A 160 5.85 -4.79 3.75
N PHE A 161 5.46 -3.67 3.18
CA PHE A 161 6.35 -2.72 2.53
C PHE A 161 6.68 -1.58 3.51
N ASN A 162 7.94 -1.19 3.56
CA ASN A 162 8.42 -0.01 4.27
C ASN A 162 9.13 0.89 3.26
N THR A 163 8.67 2.13 3.11
CA THR A 163 9.28 3.12 2.23
C THR A 163 9.80 4.29 3.05
N ARG A 164 11.00 4.77 2.70
CA ARG A 164 11.64 5.95 3.27
C ARG A 164 12.04 6.91 2.16
N LEU A 165 11.85 8.20 2.40
CA LEU A 165 12.41 9.27 1.57
C LEU A 165 13.60 9.86 2.30
N LEU A 166 14.75 9.90 1.62
CA LEU A 166 16.02 10.32 2.20
C LEU A 166 16.54 11.53 1.45
N HIS A 167 17.02 12.55 2.16
CA HIS A 167 17.76 13.62 1.51
C HIS A 167 19.08 13.08 0.98
N ALA A 168 19.32 13.19 -0.33
CA ALA A 168 20.46 12.56 -0.98
C ALA A 168 21.79 13.05 -0.42
N GLY A 169 21.88 14.33 -0.01
CA GLY A 169 23.10 14.95 0.50
C GLY A 169 23.46 14.61 1.95
N SER A 170 22.46 14.47 2.82
CA SER A 170 22.66 14.34 4.28
C SER A 170 22.24 12.98 4.85
N ASN A 171 21.66 12.10 4.05
CA ASN A 171 21.04 10.84 4.48
C ASN A 171 19.91 10.99 5.52
N GLU A 172 19.42 12.22 5.75
CA GLU A 172 18.32 12.45 6.67
C GLU A 172 17.05 11.80 6.15
N VAL A 173 16.32 11.10 7.03
CA VAL A 173 14.99 10.55 6.72
C VAL A 173 13.96 11.68 6.77
N LEU A 174 13.49 12.08 5.60
CA LEU A 174 12.49 13.14 5.43
C LEU A 174 11.06 12.63 5.64
N ALA A 175 10.77 11.39 5.22
CA ALA A 175 9.45 10.80 5.39
C ALA A 175 9.53 9.27 5.45
N MET A 176 8.57 8.65 6.12
CA MET A 176 8.46 7.20 6.18
C MET A 176 7.00 6.73 6.13
N SER A 177 6.74 5.63 5.43
CA SER A 177 5.43 4.99 5.39
C SER A 177 5.55 3.48 5.32
N SER A 178 4.56 2.77 5.85
CA SER A 178 4.48 1.31 5.75
C SER A 178 3.06 0.85 5.48
N GLN A 179 2.92 -0.21 4.69
CA GLN A 179 1.63 -0.87 4.44
C GLN A 179 1.81 -2.38 4.47
N THR A 180 0.78 -3.06 4.97
CA THR A 180 0.71 -4.53 4.96
C THR A 180 -0.39 -4.96 3.99
N ILE A 181 -0.01 -5.78 3.03
CA ILE A 181 -0.90 -6.31 2.00
C ILE A 181 -1.09 -7.81 2.26
N PRO A 182 -2.32 -8.31 2.41
CA PRO A 182 -2.58 -9.74 2.49
C PRO A 182 -2.24 -10.41 1.15
N LEU A 183 -1.54 -11.55 1.20
CA LEU A 183 -1.16 -12.29 0.01
C LEU A 183 -2.30 -13.21 -0.42
N ASN A 184 -2.93 -12.91 -1.55
CA ASN A 184 -3.78 -13.87 -2.25
C ASN A 184 -2.90 -14.90 -3.01
N SER A 185 -3.50 -15.83 -3.74
CA SER A 185 -2.77 -16.87 -4.50
C SER A 185 -1.84 -16.26 -5.55
N GLU A 186 -2.32 -15.26 -6.29
CA GLU A 186 -1.58 -14.60 -7.37
C GLU A 186 -0.39 -13.77 -6.85
N MET A 187 -0.60 -12.94 -5.84
CA MET A 187 0.48 -12.15 -5.22
C MET A 187 1.58 -13.04 -4.65
N ARG A 188 1.23 -14.26 -4.24
CA ARG A 188 2.19 -15.25 -3.73
C ARG A 188 3.18 -15.69 -4.81
N THR A 189 2.73 -15.89 -6.04
CA THR A 189 3.62 -16.28 -7.16
C THR A 189 4.52 -15.11 -7.56
N LEU A 190 3.98 -13.90 -7.53
CA LEU A 190 4.74 -12.66 -7.78
C LEU A 190 5.75 -12.35 -6.68
N ALA A 191 5.49 -12.76 -5.43
CA ALA A 191 6.42 -12.58 -4.32
C ALA A 191 7.55 -13.63 -4.31
N ALA A 192 7.26 -14.88 -4.74
CA ALA A 192 8.20 -16.01 -4.66
C ALA A 192 9.23 -16.09 -5.80
N SER A 193 8.94 -15.49 -6.96
CA SER A 193 9.69 -15.65 -8.22
C SER A 193 11.08 -15.02 -8.25
N SER A 194 11.58 -14.47 -7.13
CA SER A 194 12.97 -14.02 -6.96
C SER A 194 13.87 -14.99 -6.23
N SER A 195 13.29 -16.01 -5.58
CA SER A 195 14.07 -17.13 -5.06
C SER A 195 14.40 -18.05 -6.25
N GLY A 196 15.68 -18.19 -6.59
CA GLY A 196 16.19 -19.05 -7.66
C GLY A 196 15.99 -20.55 -7.44
N LYS A 197 14.84 -20.96 -6.91
CA LYS A 197 14.40 -22.34 -6.74
C LYS A 197 13.00 -22.49 -7.30
N SER A 198 12.92 -22.75 -8.59
CA SER A 198 11.76 -23.45 -9.15
C SER A 198 12.23 -24.37 -10.27
N GLY A 199 12.54 -25.61 -9.88
CA GLY A 199 12.43 -26.77 -10.75
C GLY A 199 10.96 -27.14 -11.01
N VAL A 200 10.09 -26.14 -11.10
CA VAL A 200 8.71 -26.27 -11.57
C VAL A 200 8.75 -25.75 -13.00
N PRO A 201 8.43 -26.57 -14.02
CA PRO A 201 8.37 -26.08 -15.38
C PRO A 201 7.32 -24.97 -15.44
N VAL A 202 7.77 -23.73 -15.63
CA VAL A 202 6.90 -22.59 -15.90
C VAL A 202 6.22 -22.88 -17.24
N THR A 203 5.04 -23.49 -17.18
CA THR A 203 4.12 -23.66 -18.31
C THR A 203 3.37 -22.34 -18.54
N GLY A 204 4.12 -21.24 -18.54
CA GLY A 204 3.62 -19.90 -18.82
C GLY A 204 4.15 -19.47 -20.17
N ILE A 205 3.24 -19.00 -21.04
CA ILE A 205 3.58 -18.39 -22.32
C ILE A 205 4.61 -17.29 -22.06
N MET A 206 5.84 -17.52 -22.51
CA MET A 206 6.91 -16.54 -22.45
C MET A 206 6.76 -15.64 -23.67
N PRO A 207 6.36 -14.35 -23.52
CA PRO A 207 6.28 -13.46 -24.66
C PRO A 207 7.70 -13.24 -25.19
N SER A 208 7.94 -13.62 -26.45
CA SER A 208 9.16 -13.27 -27.16
C SER A 208 8.79 -12.26 -28.26
N VAL A 209 9.49 -11.13 -28.27
CA VAL A 209 9.37 -10.12 -29.32
C VAL A 209 10.62 -10.23 -30.18
N GLY A 210 10.49 -10.82 -31.36
CA GLY A 210 11.54 -10.77 -32.37
C GLY A 210 11.42 -9.47 -33.15
N THR A 211 12.38 -8.55 -33.00
CA THR A 211 12.50 -7.42 -33.90
C THR A 211 13.29 -7.87 -35.14
N ARG A 212 12.64 -7.90 -36.30
CA ARG A 212 13.37 -7.86 -37.58
C ARG A 212 13.63 -6.41 -37.91
N LEU A 213 14.91 -6.04 -37.96
CA LEU A 213 15.31 -4.76 -38.54
C LEU A 213 15.22 -4.88 -40.07
N PRO A 214 14.77 -3.82 -40.77
CA PRO A 214 14.75 -3.76 -42.24
C PRO A 214 16.15 -3.63 -42.84
#